data_AF-A0A7W1YY95-F1
#
_entry.id   AF-A0A7W1YY95-F1
#
_cell.length_a   1.000
_cell.length_b   1.000
_cell.length_c   1.000
_cell.angle_alpha   90.00
_cell.angle_beta   90.00
_cell.angle_gamma   90.00
#
_symmetry.space_group_name_H-M   'P 1'
#
loop_
_entity.id
_entity.type
_entity.pdbx_description
1 polymer ?
#
loop_
_entity_poly.entity_id
_entity_poly.type
_entity_poly.pdbx_seq_one_letter_code
_entity_poly.pdbx_strand_id
1 'polypeptide(L)'
;MLNVDALVEGSVQRSGEKVRINAQLIDARADRHLWAKPFERKSSDVLALQDELASAIASEIKVRLTPSEQVRLTSAPTVNPAAYDAYLKGRYFFNRPSDENLSNAITQFEEAVKLDSNFAPAYSGLSDTYLWAAFNEGVITAADARAKTKAAAENALQTQRRLGGSTYFFSSLSRLV
;
A
#
# COMPACT_ATOMS: atom_id res chain seq x y z
N MET A 1 1.82 -25.01 -3.16
CA MET A 1 2.86 -24.88 -2.12
C MET A 1 3.59 -23.57 -2.34
N LEU A 2 3.75 -22.74 -1.31
CA LEU A 2 4.53 -21.50 -1.40
C LEU A 2 6.01 -21.89 -1.30
N ASN A 3 6.76 -21.78 -2.40
CA ASN A 3 8.19 -22.09 -2.43
C ASN A 3 8.99 -20.89 -1.90
N VAL A 4 8.92 -20.67 -0.59
CA VAL A 4 9.56 -19.54 0.10
C VAL A 4 10.44 -20.03 1.24
N ASP A 5 11.59 -19.37 1.44
CA ASP A 5 12.61 -19.79 2.42
C ASP A 5 12.37 -19.22 3.83
N ALA A 6 11.68 -18.08 3.92
CA ALA A 6 11.29 -17.46 5.17
C ALA A 6 9.90 -16.82 5.03
N LEU A 7 9.12 -16.87 6.10
CA LEU A 7 7.77 -16.32 6.21
C LEU A 7 7.77 -15.20 7.25
N VAL A 8 7.19 -14.05 6.90
CA VAL A 8 6.88 -12.99 7.87
C VAL A 8 5.41 -13.09 8.24
N GLU A 9 5.12 -13.18 9.53
CA GLU A 9 3.76 -13.13 10.06
C GLU A 9 3.63 -11.97 11.05
N GLY A 10 2.41 -11.49 11.25
CA GLY A 10 2.17 -10.49 12.27
C GLY A 10 0.70 -10.24 12.56
N SER A 11 0.48 -9.52 13.65
CA SER A 11 -0.84 -9.04 14.07
C SER A 11 -0.77 -7.54 14.33
N VAL A 12 -1.84 -6.85 13.96
CA VAL A 12 -2.01 -5.42 14.24
C VAL A 12 -3.19 -5.26 15.19
N GLN A 13 -2.99 -4.48 16.25
CA GLN A 13 -4.00 -4.14 17.23
C GLN A 13 -4.05 -2.62 17.36
N ARG A 14 -5.24 -2.03 17.32
CA ARG A 14 -5.45 -0.60 17.58
C ARG A 14 -6.29 -0.43 18.84
N SER A 15 -5.83 0.42 19.75
CA SER A 15 -6.56 0.81 20.96
C SER A 15 -6.47 2.32 21.14
N GLY A 16 -7.56 3.01 20.88
CA GLY A 16 -7.63 4.48 20.87
C GLY A 16 -6.60 5.08 19.89
N GLU A 17 -5.71 5.92 20.42
CA GLU A 17 -4.63 6.56 19.68
C GLU A 17 -3.36 5.71 19.57
N LYS A 18 -3.37 4.43 19.96
CA LYS A 18 -2.20 3.57 19.88
C LYS A 18 -2.39 2.44 18.88
N VAL A 19 -1.33 2.16 18.13
CA VAL A 19 -1.22 1.00 17.25
C VAL A 19 -0.07 0.14 17.72
N ARG A 20 -0.34 -1.16 17.91
CA ARG A 20 0.65 -2.19 18.24
C ARG A 20 0.72 -3.19 17.11
N ILE A 21 1.92 -3.46 16.62
CA ILE A 21 2.20 -4.53 15.66
C ILE A 21 3.10 -5.56 16.33
N ASN A 22 2.68 -6.82 16.34
CA ASN A 22 3.58 -7.93 16.64
C ASN A 22 3.98 -8.54 15.31
N ALA A 23 5.28 -8.60 15.02
CA ALA A 23 5.79 -9.23 13.81
C ALA A 23 6.80 -10.31 14.17
N GLN A 24 6.79 -11.39 13.39
CA GLN A 24 7.70 -12.51 13.52
C GLN A 24 8.21 -12.97 12.15
N LEU A 25 9.46 -13.40 12.12
CA LEU A 25 10.11 -14.03 10.98
C LEU A 25 10.30 -15.51 11.31
N ILE A 26 9.85 -16.38 10.42
CA ILE A 26 9.88 -17.84 10.57
C ILE A 26 10.68 -18.42 9.42
N ASP A 27 11.58 -19.37 9.72
CA ASP A 27 12.20 -20.24 8.72
C ASP A 27 11.15 -21.26 8.26
N ALA A 28 10.69 -21.13 7.02
CA ALA A 28 9.59 -21.94 6.50
C ALA A 28 10.00 -23.41 6.26
N ARG A 29 11.30 -23.71 6.19
CA ARG A 29 11.82 -25.07 5.97
C ARG A 29 12.00 -25.83 7.28
N ALA A 30 12.38 -25.12 8.34
CA ALA A 30 12.66 -25.69 9.65
C ALA A 30 11.56 -25.43 10.70
N ASP A 31 10.50 -24.72 10.33
CA ASP A 31 9.38 -24.29 11.19
C ASP A 31 9.84 -23.65 12.51
N ARG A 32 10.84 -22.76 12.40
CA ARG A 32 11.49 -22.13 13.56
C ARG A 32 11.37 -20.62 13.50
N HIS A 33 10.99 -20.01 14.63
CA HIS A 33 11.04 -18.56 14.81
C HIS A 33 12.50 -18.07 14.76
N LEU A 34 12.81 -17.23 13.77
CA LEU A 34 14.10 -16.55 13.64
C LEU A 34 14.11 -15.28 14.48
N TRP A 35 13.00 -14.56 14.52
CA TRP A 35 12.87 -13.28 15.21
C TRP A 35 11.41 -12.98 15.52
N ALA A 36 11.15 -12.28 16.63
CA ALA A 36 9.85 -11.71 16.93
C ALA A 36 10.04 -10.43 17.75
N LYS A 37 9.35 -9.36 17.38
CA LYS A 37 9.41 -8.09 18.12
C LYS A 37 8.06 -7.38 18.13
N PRO A 38 7.61 -6.85 19.28
CA PRO A 38 6.49 -5.93 19.33
C PRO A 38 6.94 -4.51 18.97
N PHE A 39 6.12 -3.80 18.23
CA PHE A 39 6.28 -2.39 17.91
C PHE A 39 5.02 -1.64 18.32
N GLU A 40 5.17 -0.53 19.05
CA GLU A 40 4.04 0.29 19.50
C GLU A 40 4.31 1.77 19.24
N ARG A 41 3.36 2.45 18.61
CA ARG A 41 3.39 3.90 18.40
C ARG A 41 2.00 4.51 18.54
N LYS A 42 1.94 5.84 18.55
CA LYS A 42 0.68 6.56 18.35
C LYS A 42 0.19 6.34 16.92
N SER A 43 -1.13 6.36 16.71
CA SER A 43 -1.74 6.20 15.39
C SER A 43 -1.37 7.33 14.42
N SER A 44 -1.03 8.51 14.94
CA SER A 44 -0.46 9.61 14.14
C SER A 44 0.88 9.25 13.51
N ASP A 45 1.62 8.33 14.13
CA ASP A 45 2.98 7.96 13.75
C ASP A 45 3.02 6.56 13.11
N VAL A 46 1.89 6.08 12.59
CA VAL A 46 1.73 4.73 12.04
C VAL A 46 2.66 4.45 10.85
N LEU A 47 3.04 5.49 10.11
CA LEU A 47 3.99 5.39 9.00
C LEU A 47 5.42 5.16 9.52
N ALA A 48 5.83 5.90 10.54
CA ALA A 48 7.12 5.67 11.20
C ALA A 48 7.19 4.28 11.84
N LEU A 49 6.07 3.80 12.39
CA LEU A 49 5.93 2.42 12.87
C LEU A 49 6.15 1.39 11.77
N GLN A 50 5.61 1.64 10.57
CA GLN A 50 5.79 0.77 9.41
C GLN A 50 7.24 0.78 8.90
N ASP A 51 7.88 1.95 8.85
CA ASP A 51 9.28 2.07 8.43
C ASP A 51 10.24 1.38 9.41
N GLU A 52 9.98 1.51 10.71
CA GLU A 52 10.71 0.81 11.77
C GLU A 52 10.56 -0.72 11.62
N LEU A 53 9.35 -1.20 11.37
CA LEU A 53 9.07 -2.62 11.16
C LEU A 53 9.75 -3.14 9.89
N ALA A 54 9.62 -2.44 8.76
CA ALA A 54 10.23 -2.83 7.49
C ALA A 54 11.77 -2.88 7.60
N SER A 55 12.37 -1.90 8.27
CA SER A 55 13.82 -1.86 8.50
C SER A 55 14.29 -3.01 9.40
N ALA A 56 13.51 -3.38 10.42
CA ALA A 56 13.81 -4.51 11.29
C ALA A 56 13.74 -5.84 10.54
N ILE A 57 12.68 -6.06 9.75
CA ILE A 57 12.54 -7.24 8.90
C ILE A 57 13.71 -7.34 7.91
N ALA A 58 14.05 -6.25 7.22
CA ALA A 58 15.13 -6.26 6.23
C ALA A 58 16.51 -6.56 6.84
N SER A 59 16.76 -6.03 8.05
CA SER A 59 17.98 -6.32 8.82
C SER A 59 18.07 -7.80 9.20
N GLU A 60 16.94 -8.39 9.59
CA GLU A 60 16.87 -9.79 10.02
C GLU A 60 17.01 -10.79 8.86
N ILE A 61 16.41 -10.49 7.71
CA ILE A 61 16.52 -11.33 6.49
C ILE A 61 17.96 -11.28 5.91
N LYS A 62 18.87 -10.48 6.49
CA LYS A 62 20.25 -10.28 6.02
C LYS A 62 20.33 -9.95 4.52
N VAL A 63 19.30 -9.29 3.99
CA VAL A 63 19.42 -8.70 2.65
C VAL A 63 20.45 -7.59 2.79
N ARG A 64 21.56 -7.68 2.07
CA ARG A 64 22.42 -6.52 1.84
C ARG A 64 21.61 -5.53 1.04
N LEU A 65 20.79 -4.73 1.72
CA LEU A 65 20.16 -3.57 1.14
C LEU A 65 21.29 -2.74 0.54
N THR A 66 21.20 -2.49 -0.76
CA THR A 66 22.11 -1.59 -1.44
C THR A 66 21.99 -0.19 -0.80
N PRO A 67 23.03 0.64 -0.81
CA PRO A 67 22.95 2.02 -0.30
C PRO A 67 21.77 2.81 -0.90
N SER A 68 21.41 2.52 -2.15
CA SER A 68 20.22 3.05 -2.83
C SER A 68 18.89 2.62 -2.20
N GLU A 69 18.75 1.37 -1.76
CA GLU A 69 17.53 0.89 -1.09
C GLU A 69 17.41 1.47 0.33
N GLN A 70 18.54 1.67 1.01
CA GLN A 70 18.59 2.23 2.35
C GLN A 70 18.25 3.73 2.39
N VAL A 71 18.71 4.50 1.39
CA VAL A 71 18.32 5.91 1.19
C VAL A 71 16.84 6.04 0.81
N ARG A 72 16.27 5.06 0.09
CA ARG A 72 14.85 5.06 -0.29
C ARG A 72 13.92 4.79 0.90
N LEU A 73 14.33 3.96 1.85
CA LEU A 73 13.59 3.70 3.09
C LEU A 73 13.59 4.92 4.02
N THR A 74 14.66 5.72 4.04
CA THR A 74 14.77 6.93 4.88
C THR A 74 14.21 8.19 4.21
N SER A 75 13.95 8.15 2.91
CA SER A 75 13.38 9.27 2.12
C SER A 75 11.92 8.99 1.72
N ALA A 76 11.18 8.24 2.54
CA ALA A 76 9.75 8.07 2.36
C ALA A 76 9.08 9.45 2.42
N PRO A 77 8.24 9.82 1.41
CA PRO A 77 7.46 11.05 1.46
C PRO A 77 6.68 11.09 2.77
N THR A 78 6.63 12.25 3.42
CA THR A 78 5.75 12.47 4.58
C THR A 78 4.31 12.39 4.09
N VAL A 79 3.72 11.19 4.12
CA VAL A 79 2.32 10.97 3.75
C VAL A 79 1.45 11.47 4.89
N ASN A 80 0.36 12.17 4.55
CA ASN A 80 -0.65 12.54 5.54
C ASN A 80 -1.23 11.26 6.20
N PRO A 81 -1.14 11.05 7.52
CA PRO A 81 -1.63 9.84 8.18
C PRO A 81 -3.12 9.56 7.90
N ALA A 82 -3.94 10.60 7.76
CA ALA A 82 -5.35 10.45 7.41
C ALA A 82 -5.55 9.98 5.95
N ALA A 83 -4.72 10.47 5.02
CA ALA A 83 -4.72 9.99 3.64
C ALA A 83 -4.28 8.51 3.57
N TYR A 84 -3.32 8.12 4.40
CA TYR A 84 -2.87 6.73 4.50
C TYR A 84 -3.96 5.81 5.05
N ASP A 85 -4.67 6.22 6.10
CA ASP A 85 -5.80 5.48 6.65
C ASP A 85 -6.92 5.29 5.62
N ALA A 86 -7.28 6.35 4.88
CA ALA A 86 -8.25 6.29 3.79
C ALA A 86 -7.79 5.32 2.69
N TYR A 87 -6.52 5.36 2.28
CA TYR A 87 -5.97 4.42 1.30
C TYR A 87 -6.03 2.97 1.77
N LEU A 88 -5.71 2.68 3.04
CA LEU A 88 -5.82 1.32 3.58
C LEU A 88 -7.28 0.82 3.59
N LYS A 89 -8.24 1.70 3.92
CA LYS A 89 -9.68 1.38 3.79
C LYS A 89 -10.08 1.12 2.35
N GLY A 90 -9.59 1.93 1.40
CA GLY A 90 -9.81 1.70 -0.03
C GLY A 90 -9.32 0.32 -0.49
N ARG A 91 -8.09 -0.07 -0.09
CA ARG A 91 -7.56 -1.40 -0.37
C ARG A 91 -8.35 -2.52 0.29
N TYR A 92 -8.83 -2.31 1.51
CA TYR A 92 -9.66 -3.27 2.21
C TYR A 92 -10.94 -3.60 1.44
N PHE A 93 -11.64 -2.57 0.96
CA PHE A 93 -12.84 -2.75 0.15
C PHE A 93 -12.52 -3.34 -1.23
N PHE A 94 -11.49 -2.85 -1.92
CA PHE A 94 -11.09 -3.34 -3.24
C PHE A 94 -10.77 -4.84 -3.25
N ASN A 95 -10.16 -5.37 -2.19
CA ASN A 95 -9.85 -6.81 -2.07
C ASN A 95 -11.08 -7.70 -1.78
N ARG A 96 -12.28 -7.13 -1.72
CA ARG A 96 -13.54 -7.84 -1.43
C ARG A 96 -14.54 -7.62 -2.57
N PRO A 97 -14.68 -8.58 -3.50
CA PRO A 97 -15.46 -8.35 -4.70
C PRO A 97 -16.96 -8.19 -4.41
N SER A 98 -17.46 -6.97 -4.55
CA SER A 98 -18.88 -6.60 -4.70
C SER A 98 -19.00 -5.18 -5.25
N ASP A 99 -20.14 -4.83 -5.87
CA ASP A 99 -20.39 -3.48 -6.41
C ASP A 99 -20.36 -2.40 -5.32
N GLU A 100 -20.91 -2.73 -4.14
CA GLU A 100 -20.85 -1.87 -2.95
C GLU A 100 -19.40 -1.63 -2.50
N ASN A 101 -18.58 -2.68 -2.46
CA ASN A 101 -17.18 -2.57 -2.07
C ASN A 101 -16.36 -1.80 -3.12
N LEU A 102 -16.64 -1.94 -4.41
CA LEU A 102 -16.00 -1.13 -5.44
C LEU A 102 -16.34 0.37 -5.26
N SER A 103 -17.60 0.68 -4.99
CA SER A 103 -18.05 2.06 -4.71
C SER A 103 -17.40 2.64 -3.45
N ASN A 104 -17.34 1.84 -2.38
CA ASN A 104 -16.64 2.22 -1.15
C ASN A 104 -15.13 2.40 -1.37
N ALA A 105 -14.50 1.53 -2.16
CA ALA A 105 -13.08 1.65 -2.50
C ALA A 105 -12.79 2.95 -3.25
N ILE A 106 -13.59 3.30 -4.26
CA ILE A 106 -13.51 4.58 -4.97
C ILE A 106 -13.58 5.74 -3.97
N THR A 107 -14.59 5.74 -3.12
CA THR A 107 -14.82 6.81 -2.13
C THR A 107 -13.60 7.00 -1.21
N GLN A 108 -13.02 5.91 -0.71
CA GLN A 108 -11.87 5.96 0.19
C GLN A 108 -10.58 6.39 -0.52
N PHE A 109 -10.36 5.95 -1.76
CA PHE A 109 -9.20 6.41 -2.52
C PHE A 109 -9.34 7.88 -2.97
N GLU A 110 -10.53 8.36 -3.30
CA GLU A 110 -10.79 9.78 -3.57
C GLU A 110 -10.53 10.65 -2.33
N GLU A 111 -10.97 10.19 -1.15
CA GLU A 111 -10.67 10.89 0.12
C GLU A 111 -9.16 10.91 0.39
N ALA A 112 -8.44 9.80 0.13
CA ALA A 112 -6.98 9.77 0.27
C ALA A 112 -6.29 10.80 -0.63
N VAL A 113 -6.71 10.92 -1.89
CA VAL A 113 -6.19 11.93 -2.84
C VAL A 113 -6.53 13.35 -2.40
N LYS A 114 -7.75 13.56 -1.88
CA LYS A 114 -8.17 14.87 -1.37
C LYS A 114 -7.36 15.31 -0.15
N LEU A 115 -7.04 14.38 0.74
CA LEU A 115 -6.24 14.61 1.94
C LEU A 115 -4.74 14.78 1.63
N ASP A 116 -4.25 14.11 0.58
CA ASP A 116 -2.88 14.21 0.10
C ASP A 116 -2.80 14.02 -1.42
N SER A 117 -2.80 15.14 -2.15
CA SER A 117 -2.70 15.14 -3.61
C SER A 117 -1.34 14.65 -4.14
N ASN A 118 -0.35 14.45 -3.27
CA ASN A 118 0.94 13.84 -3.61
C ASN A 118 0.98 12.33 -3.35
N PHE A 119 -0.12 11.73 -2.88
CA PHE A 119 -0.11 10.32 -2.52
C PHE A 119 -0.38 9.40 -3.72
N ALA A 120 0.67 9.19 -4.53
CA ALA A 120 0.61 8.40 -5.76
C ALA A 120 -0.09 7.02 -5.64
N PRO A 121 0.10 6.23 -4.55
CA PRO A 121 -0.60 4.96 -4.37
C PRO A 121 -2.13 5.07 -4.38
N ALA A 122 -2.71 6.17 -3.91
CA ALA A 122 -4.17 6.37 -3.92
C ALA A 122 -4.70 6.54 -5.35
N TYR A 123 -3.98 7.25 -6.21
CA TYR A 123 -4.31 7.35 -7.64
C TYR A 123 -4.20 6.01 -8.35
N SER A 124 -3.18 5.20 -8.05
CA SER A 124 -3.10 3.83 -8.58
C SER A 124 -4.28 2.97 -8.14
N GLY A 125 -4.68 3.06 -6.85
CA GLY A 125 -5.86 2.38 -6.34
C GLY A 125 -7.15 2.79 -7.06
N LEU A 126 -7.32 4.08 -7.36
CA LEU A 126 -8.44 4.56 -8.19
C LEU A 126 -8.42 3.96 -9.59
N SER A 127 -7.25 3.96 -10.24
CA SER A 127 -7.09 3.38 -11.58
C SER A 127 -7.52 1.91 -11.59
N ASP A 128 -7.00 1.10 -10.68
CA ASP A 128 -7.35 -0.32 -10.59
C ASP A 128 -8.85 -0.50 -10.30
N THR A 129 -9.41 0.29 -9.39
CA THR A 129 -10.84 0.18 -9.01
C THR A 129 -11.76 0.56 -10.16
N TYR A 130 -11.47 1.63 -10.90
CA TYR A 130 -12.25 2.02 -12.07
C TYR A 130 -12.14 1.00 -13.20
N LEU A 131 -10.98 0.38 -13.39
CA LEU A 131 -10.81 -0.70 -14.36
C LEU A 131 -11.72 -1.89 -14.02
N TRP A 132 -11.77 -2.29 -12.75
CA TRP A 132 -12.65 -3.37 -12.29
C TRP A 132 -14.12 -3.00 -12.39
N ALA A 133 -14.48 -1.76 -12.05
CA ALA A 133 -15.84 -1.26 -12.17
C ALA A 133 -16.33 -1.21 -13.64
N ALA A 134 -15.41 -1.11 -14.62
CA ALA A 134 -15.76 -1.19 -16.05
C ALA A 134 -16.42 -2.52 -16.44
N PHE A 135 -16.16 -3.59 -15.68
CA PHE A 135 -16.74 -4.91 -15.90
C PHE A 135 -18.08 -5.11 -15.18
N ASN A 136 -18.48 -4.17 -14.31
CA ASN A 136 -19.70 -4.23 -13.50
C ASN A 136 -20.53 -2.93 -13.69
N GLU A 137 -21.50 -2.95 -14.62
CA GLU A 137 -22.28 -1.77 -15.01
C GLU A 137 -23.14 -1.15 -13.88
N GLY A 138 -23.26 -1.81 -12.72
CA GLY A 138 -23.98 -1.31 -11.55
C GLY A 138 -23.30 -0.14 -10.81
N VAL A 139 -22.01 0.11 -11.06
CA VAL A 139 -21.21 1.13 -10.36
C VAL A 139 -20.91 2.35 -11.23
N ILE A 140 -20.56 2.12 -12.49
CA ILE A 140 -20.20 3.15 -13.46
C ILE A 140 -20.32 2.58 -14.88
N THR A 141 -20.57 3.43 -15.87
CA THR A 141 -20.57 2.98 -17.27
C THR A 141 -19.15 2.59 -17.70
N ALA A 142 -19.03 1.62 -18.61
CA ALA A 142 -17.74 1.20 -19.13
C ALA A 142 -16.96 2.35 -19.82
N ALA A 143 -17.68 3.30 -20.44
CA ALA A 143 -17.09 4.48 -21.07
C ALA A 143 -16.46 5.42 -20.01
N ASP A 144 -17.20 5.73 -18.95
CA ASP A 144 -16.73 6.60 -17.87
C ASP A 144 -15.61 5.94 -17.07
N ALA A 145 -15.71 4.63 -16.80
CA ALA A 145 -14.65 3.87 -16.13
C ALA A 145 -13.34 3.93 -16.90
N ARG A 146 -13.34 3.76 -18.23
CA ARG A 146 -12.12 3.87 -19.05
C ARG A 146 -11.49 5.25 -18.94
N ALA A 147 -12.29 6.31 -19.02
CA ALA A 147 -11.81 7.68 -18.91
C ALA A 147 -11.18 7.94 -17.52
N LYS A 148 -11.88 7.54 -16.45
CA LYS A 148 -11.40 7.72 -15.07
C LYS A 148 -10.18 6.87 -14.74
N THR A 149 -10.12 5.63 -15.24
CA THR A 149 -8.94 4.76 -15.12
C THR A 149 -7.70 5.45 -15.69
N LYS A 150 -7.81 5.95 -16.93
CA LYS A 150 -6.71 6.64 -17.60
C LYS A 150 -6.26 7.89 -16.83
N ALA A 151 -7.20 8.74 -16.42
CA ALA A 151 -6.89 9.96 -15.67
C ALA A 151 -6.20 9.65 -14.33
N ALA A 152 -6.66 8.64 -13.60
CA ALA A 152 -6.05 8.24 -12.33
C ALA A 152 -4.62 7.71 -12.53
N ALA A 153 -4.40 6.87 -13.54
CA ALA A 153 -3.07 6.40 -13.91
C ALA A 153 -2.10 7.54 -14.27
N GLU A 154 -2.55 8.51 -15.07
CA GLU A 154 -1.75 9.68 -15.45
C GLU A 154 -1.36 10.51 -14.22
N ASN A 155 -2.29 10.73 -13.29
CA ASN A 155 -2.02 11.44 -12.04
C ASN A 155 -1.02 10.70 -11.14
N ALA A 156 -1.10 9.36 -11.05
CA ALA A 156 -0.13 8.56 -10.32
C ALA A 156 1.29 8.76 -10.87
N LEU A 157 1.44 8.68 -12.20
CA LEU A 157 2.71 8.88 -12.89
C LEU A 157 3.25 10.30 -12.75
N GLN A 158 2.40 11.32 -12.90
CA GLN A 158 2.80 12.72 -12.76
C GLN A 158 3.27 13.03 -11.34
N THR A 159 2.56 12.51 -10.34
CA THR A 159 2.91 12.67 -8.93
C THR A 159 4.24 12.00 -8.62
N GLN A 160 4.46 10.79 -9.12
CA GLN A 160 5.73 10.09 -8.95
C GLN A 160 6.90 10.83 -9.61
N ARG A 161 6.71 11.38 -10.82
CA ARG A 161 7.72 12.21 -11.51
C ARG A 161 8.04 13.47 -10.71
N ARG A 162 7.03 14.13 -10.13
CA ARG A 162 7.21 15.33 -9.29
C ARG A 162 8.02 15.04 -8.03
N LEU A 163 7.86 13.86 -7.45
CA LEU A 163 8.54 13.45 -6.22
C LEU A 163 9.95 12.85 -6.45
N GLY A 164 10.45 12.84 -7.69
CA GLY A 164 11.78 12.30 -8.02
C GLY A 164 11.92 10.77 -7.82
N GLY A 165 10.80 10.05 -7.70
CA GLY A 165 10.78 8.64 -7.34
C GLY A 165 11.12 7.73 -8.52
N SER A 166 12.31 7.12 -8.51
CA SER A 166 12.69 6.05 -9.43
C SER A 166 11.62 4.96 -9.48
N THR A 167 11.23 4.63 -10.71
CA THR A 167 10.13 3.79 -11.20
C THR A 167 10.03 2.40 -10.57
N TYR A 168 9.52 2.24 -9.35
CA TYR A 168 9.20 0.88 -8.84
C TYR A 168 8.06 0.89 -7.82
N PHE A 169 6.81 0.66 -8.28
CA PHE A 169 5.83 -0.20 -7.58
C PHE A 169 4.52 -0.54 -8.33
N PHE A 170 4.43 -0.58 -9.67
CA PHE A 170 3.20 -1.12 -10.29
C PHE A 170 3.52 -1.93 -11.55
N SER A 171 3.56 -3.25 -11.40
CA SER A 171 3.63 -4.22 -12.50
C SER A 171 2.32 -4.38 -13.26
N SER A 172 1.26 -3.61 -12.94
CA SER A 172 -0.01 -3.67 -13.68
C SER A 172 -0.11 -2.66 -14.83
N LEU A 173 0.70 -1.60 -14.87
CA LEU A 173 0.47 -0.47 -15.80
C LEU A 173 1.42 -0.38 -17.00
N SER A 174 2.43 -1.24 -17.10
CA SER A 174 3.39 -1.23 -18.24
C SER A 174 3.02 -2.17 -19.40
N ARG A 175 1.79 -2.72 -19.43
CA ARG A 175 1.33 -3.63 -20.50
C ARG A 175 0.18 -3.10 -21.34
N LEU A 176 -0.20 -1.85 -21.20
CA LEU A 176 -1.29 -1.22 -21.97
C LEU A 176 -0.85 0.04 -22.74
N VAL A 177 0.40 0.05 -23.19
CA VAL A 177 0.84 0.80 -24.37
C VAL A 177 1.58 -0.15 -25.29
#